data_AF-A0A2T4GCW0-F1
#
_entry.id   AF-A0A2T4GCW0-F1
#
_cell.length_a   1.000
_cell.length_b   1.000
_cell.length_c   1.000
_cell.angle_alpha   90.00
_cell.angle_beta   90.00
_cell.angle_gamma   90.00
#
_symmetry.space_group_name_H-M   'P 1'
#
loop_
_entity.id
_entity.type
_entity.pdbx_description
1 polymer ?
#
loop_
_entity_poly.entity_id
_entity_poly.type
_entity_poly.pdbx_seq_one_letter_code
_entity_poly.pdbx_strand_id
1 'polypeptide(L)'
;MSSPICPMPLAEIFRDIFGKEKETNKVKILYDDAFKADIGRWIASCAVIGLAAGIISKNPPQGLLAAASYNLAVGALHFFAVKVPIKPKSMTDPRPPMWYNQLLAASAAMWLAALVVMFVKRDDISAYKESNHEKRRTGLVGEISEGAVSMMDNLTIACGCFGVCALLFCLYQWFVVYYLHSTNFRKVEIREGFRKMNKIPPQKTTPLKMFRIRIYTGF
;
A
#
# COMPACT_ATOMS: atom_id res chain seq x y z
N MET A 1 -15.81 -1.81 -22.53
CA MET A 1 -16.67 -1.36 -21.42
C MET A 1 -15.88 -1.47 -20.12
N SER A 2 -15.40 -0.35 -19.57
CA SER A 2 -14.68 -0.31 -18.29
C SER A 2 -15.68 -0.46 -17.14
N SER A 3 -15.54 -1.52 -16.34
CA SER A 3 -16.31 -1.63 -15.10
C SER A 3 -15.93 -0.48 -14.17
N PRO A 4 -16.90 0.25 -13.56
CA PRO A 4 -16.58 1.25 -12.56
C PRO A 4 -15.89 0.57 -11.36
N ILE A 5 -14.73 1.10 -10.98
CA ILE A 5 -13.97 0.67 -9.81
C ILE A 5 -14.76 1.15 -8.59
N CYS A 6 -15.73 0.34 -8.12
CA CYS A 6 -16.47 0.66 -6.91
C CYS A 6 -15.57 0.51 -5.69
N PRO A 7 -15.51 1.50 -4.80
CA PRO A 7 -14.74 1.41 -3.57
C PRO A 7 -15.37 0.38 -2.61
N MET A 8 -14.76 -0.81 -2.51
CA MET A 8 -15.09 -1.86 -1.54
C MET A 8 -15.19 -1.33 -0.09
N PRO A 9 -16.31 -1.53 0.64
CA PRO A 9 -16.48 -1.04 2.02
C PRO A 9 -15.48 -1.65 3.01
N LEU A 10 -15.06 -0.88 4.02
CA LEU A 10 -14.07 -1.27 5.05
C LEU A 10 -14.42 -2.60 5.75
N ALA A 11 -15.70 -2.84 6.01
CA ALA A 11 -16.19 -4.07 6.63
C ALA A 11 -15.93 -5.32 5.75
N GLU A 12 -15.99 -5.19 4.42
CA GLU A 12 -15.67 -6.30 3.52
C GLU A 12 -14.17 -6.60 3.52
N ILE A 13 -13.31 -5.58 3.65
CA ILE A 13 -11.85 -5.74 3.74
C ILE A 13 -11.47 -6.57 4.98
N PHE A 14 -11.99 -6.20 6.15
CA PHE A 14 -11.73 -6.95 7.38
C PHE A 14 -12.28 -8.38 7.32
N ARG A 15 -13.46 -8.57 6.73
CA ARG A 15 -14.02 -9.92 6.54
C ARG A 15 -13.17 -10.77 5.59
N ASP A 16 -12.60 -10.17 4.54
CA ASP A 16 -11.73 -10.89 3.60
C ASP A 16 -10.37 -11.25 4.21
N ILE A 17 -9.85 -10.45 5.15
CA ILE A 17 -8.60 -10.75 5.88
C ILE A 17 -8.79 -11.87 6.90
N PHE A 18 -9.88 -11.83 7.67
CA PHE A 18 -10.07 -12.70 8.83
C PHE A 18 -10.97 -13.92 8.56
N GLY A 19 -11.73 -13.94 7.46
CA GLY A 19 -12.83 -14.90 7.25
C GLY A 19 -12.66 -15.92 6.12
N LYS A 20 -11.51 -16.02 5.45
CA LYS A 20 -11.32 -16.93 4.30
C LYS A 20 -10.65 -18.25 4.69
N GLU A 21 -11.18 -19.35 4.15
CA GLU A 21 -10.51 -20.66 4.12
C GLU A 21 -9.10 -20.54 3.51
N LYS A 22 -8.15 -21.37 3.97
CA LYS A 22 -6.76 -21.38 3.47
C LYS A 22 -6.75 -21.53 1.95
N GLU A 23 -6.41 -20.46 1.23
CA GLU A 23 -6.26 -20.49 -0.21
C GLU A 23 -5.06 -21.35 -0.60
N THR A 24 -5.25 -22.27 -1.55
CA THR A 24 -4.22 -23.21 -1.99
C THR A 24 -3.55 -22.80 -3.30
N ASN A 25 -4.17 -21.89 -4.07
CA ASN A 25 -3.63 -21.45 -5.35
C ASN A 25 -2.52 -20.40 -5.16
N LYS A 26 -1.29 -20.73 -5.60
CA LYS A 26 -0.09 -19.89 -5.47
C LYS A 26 -0.25 -18.48 -6.06
N VAL A 27 -0.92 -18.35 -7.21
CA VAL A 27 -1.12 -17.05 -7.85
C VAL A 27 -2.04 -16.18 -7.00
N LYS A 28 -3.15 -16.73 -6.52
CA LYS A 28 -4.08 -15.97 -5.68
C LYS A 28 -3.45 -15.57 -4.33
N ILE A 29 -2.65 -16.44 -3.71
CA ILE A 29 -1.90 -16.11 -2.48
C ILE A 29 -1.04 -14.86 -2.68
N LEU A 30 -0.31 -14.77 -3.80
CA LEU A 30 0.53 -13.61 -4.10
C LEU A 30 -0.30 -12.32 -4.25
N TYR A 31 -1.46 -12.38 -4.92
CA TYR A 31 -2.35 -11.22 -5.02
C TYR A 31 -2.97 -10.83 -3.66
N ASP A 32 -3.33 -11.81 -2.83
CA ASP A 32 -3.82 -11.57 -1.47
C ASP A 32 -2.72 -10.93 -0.59
N ASP A 33 -1.46 -11.34 -0.75
CA ASP A 33 -0.33 -10.75 -0.02
C ASP A 33 0.00 -9.33 -0.51
N ALA A 34 -0.07 -9.07 -1.82
CA ALA A 34 0.02 -7.71 -2.35
C ALA A 34 -1.10 -6.79 -1.81
N PHE A 35 -2.30 -7.33 -1.64
CA PHE A 35 -3.44 -6.61 -1.06
C PHE A 35 -3.24 -6.35 0.44
N LYS A 36 -2.75 -7.32 1.23
CA LYS A 36 -2.40 -7.09 2.65
C LYS A 36 -1.33 -6.00 2.80
N ALA A 37 -0.33 -5.98 1.93
CA ALA A 37 0.68 -4.94 1.93
C ALA A 37 0.11 -3.56 1.58
N ASP A 38 -0.89 -3.51 0.68
CA ASP A 38 -1.61 -2.27 0.37
C ASP A 38 -2.34 -1.72 1.60
N ILE A 39 -2.98 -2.60 2.38
CA ILE A 39 -3.63 -2.25 3.64
C ILE A 39 -2.60 -1.76 4.67
N GLY A 40 -1.46 -2.44 4.79
CA GLY A 40 -0.37 -2.00 5.67
C GLY A 40 0.11 -0.58 5.31
N ARG A 41 0.29 -0.31 4.01
CA ARG A 41 0.62 1.03 3.51
C ARG A 41 -0.47 2.04 3.81
N TRP A 42 -1.74 1.67 3.67
CA TRP A 42 -2.85 2.57 3.99
C TRP A 42 -2.87 2.95 5.47
N ILE A 43 -2.71 1.98 6.38
CA ILE A 43 -2.62 2.25 7.83
C ILE A 43 -1.44 3.18 8.13
N ALA A 44 -0.27 2.92 7.54
CA ALA A 44 0.88 3.79 7.68
C ALA A 44 0.60 5.22 7.16
N SER A 45 -0.14 5.34 6.06
CA SER A 45 -0.55 6.63 5.49
C SER A 45 -1.45 7.41 6.45
N CYS A 46 -2.42 6.75 7.10
CA CYS A 46 -3.26 7.36 8.14
C CYS A 46 -2.42 7.94 9.28
N ALA A 47 -1.42 7.18 9.75
CA ALA A 47 -0.52 7.63 10.80
C ALA A 47 0.32 8.85 10.35
N VAL A 48 0.87 8.82 9.13
CA VAL A 48 1.63 9.94 8.57
C VAL A 48 0.78 11.21 8.46
N ILE A 49 -0.49 11.12 8.03
CA ILE A 49 -1.40 12.28 7.97
C ILE A 49 -1.54 12.90 9.37
N GLY A 50 -1.85 12.10 10.38
CA GLY A 50 -2.06 12.59 11.75
C GLY A 50 -0.79 13.23 12.33
N LEU A 51 0.37 12.59 12.13
CA LEU A 51 1.65 13.09 12.62
C LEU A 51 2.09 14.35 11.88
N ALA A 52 1.95 14.41 10.56
CA ALA A 52 2.26 15.58 9.76
C ALA A 52 1.36 16.78 10.13
N ALA A 53 0.05 16.56 10.30
CA ALA A 53 -0.86 17.59 10.79
C ALA A 53 -0.48 18.08 12.21
N GLY A 54 -0.05 17.17 13.09
CA GLY A 54 0.45 17.48 14.41
C GLY A 54 1.76 18.28 14.42
N ILE A 55 2.60 18.12 13.40
CA ILE A 55 3.81 18.94 13.21
C ILE A 55 3.41 20.32 12.70
N ILE A 56 2.54 20.41 11.69
CA ILE A 56 2.07 21.67 11.12
C ILE A 56 1.39 22.56 12.17
N SER A 57 0.56 21.98 13.04
CA SER A 57 -0.16 22.72 14.09
C SER A 57 0.76 23.38 15.12
N LYS A 58 2.03 22.97 15.20
CA LYS A 58 3.04 23.55 16.09
C LYS A 58 3.82 24.70 15.47
N ASN A 59 3.43 25.17 14.28
CA ASN A 59 4.07 26.26 13.54
C ASN A 59 5.60 26.08 13.41
N PRO A 60 6.06 24.99 12.76
CA PRO A 60 7.48 24.69 12.61
C PRO A 60 8.18 25.68 11.66
N PRO A 61 9.52 25.69 11.63
CA PRO A 61 10.30 26.43 10.64
C PRO A 61 9.87 26.11 9.20
N GLN A 62 10.06 27.05 8.28
CA GLN A 62 9.57 26.94 6.90
C GLN A 62 10.01 25.65 6.19
N GLY A 63 11.24 25.17 6.43
CA GLY A 63 11.73 23.91 5.85
C GLY A 63 10.98 22.68 6.37
N LEU A 64 10.78 22.59 7.68
CA LEU A 64 10.03 21.51 8.31
C LEU A 64 8.52 21.60 8.01
N LEU A 65 7.97 22.81 7.89
CA LEU A 65 6.60 23.05 7.46
C LEU A 65 6.37 22.48 6.04
N ALA A 66 7.29 22.76 5.11
CA ALA A 66 7.22 22.24 3.75
C ALA A 66 7.33 20.71 3.73
N ALA A 67 8.26 20.15 4.52
CA ALA A 67 8.44 18.70 4.66
C ALA A 67 7.20 17.99 5.21
N ALA A 68 6.62 18.54 6.27
CA ALA A 68 5.39 18.02 6.87
C ALA A 68 4.20 18.16 5.92
N SER A 69 4.07 19.29 5.21
CA SER A 69 3.01 19.49 4.21
C SER A 69 3.10 18.51 3.06
N TYR A 70 4.32 18.22 2.57
CA TYR A 70 4.54 17.21 1.55
C TYR A 70 4.15 15.81 2.05
N ASN A 71 4.58 15.43 3.26
CA ASN A 71 4.20 14.15 3.88
C ASN A 71 2.68 14.03 4.08
N LEU A 72 2.02 15.11 4.48
CA LEU A 72 0.56 15.17 4.58
C LEU A 72 -0.11 14.95 3.22
N ALA A 73 0.37 15.60 2.15
CA ALA A 73 -0.15 15.43 0.81
C ALA A 73 0.05 13.99 0.28
N VAL A 74 1.24 13.42 0.46
CA VAL A 74 1.54 12.03 0.07
C VAL A 74 0.66 11.06 0.86
N GLY A 75 0.55 11.24 2.18
CA GLY A 75 -0.32 10.43 3.03
C GLY A 75 -1.78 10.51 2.60
N ALA A 76 -2.30 11.72 2.34
CA ALA A 76 -3.67 11.94 1.89
C ALA A 76 -3.95 11.28 0.53
N LEU A 77 -3.03 11.40 -0.42
CA LEU A 77 -3.16 10.75 -1.73
C LEU A 77 -3.31 9.23 -1.57
N HIS A 78 -2.47 8.60 -0.74
CA HIS A 78 -2.52 7.16 -0.49
C HIS A 78 -3.72 6.74 0.38
N PHE A 79 -4.22 7.63 1.22
CA PHE A 79 -5.44 7.42 1.99
C PHE A 79 -6.68 7.33 1.07
N PHE A 80 -6.76 8.18 0.05
CA PHE A 80 -7.87 8.16 -0.91
C PHE A 80 -7.66 7.16 -2.05
N ALA A 81 -6.42 6.78 -2.37
CA ALA A 81 -6.10 5.84 -3.44
C ALA A 81 -6.32 4.35 -3.09
N VAL A 82 -6.85 4.03 -1.90
CA VAL A 82 -7.20 2.65 -1.56
C VAL A 82 -8.17 2.10 -2.60
N LYS A 83 -8.07 0.79 -2.85
CA LYS A 83 -9.10 -0.05 -3.48
C LYS A 83 -9.03 -0.20 -4.98
N VAL A 84 -7.85 -0.36 -5.56
CA VAL A 84 -7.79 -1.01 -6.87
C VAL A 84 -7.43 -2.48 -6.68
N PRO A 85 -8.42 -3.39 -6.51
CA PRO A 85 -8.13 -4.81 -6.43
C PRO A 85 -7.40 -5.24 -7.70
N ILE A 86 -6.13 -5.60 -7.54
CA ILE A 86 -5.25 -5.94 -8.64
C ILE A 86 -5.61 -7.35 -9.08
N LYS A 87 -5.68 -7.55 -10.39
CA LYS A 87 -6.02 -8.84 -10.98
C LYS A 87 -5.01 -9.18 -12.07
N PRO A 88 -4.82 -10.47 -12.39
CA PRO A 88 -4.01 -10.85 -13.52
C PRO A 88 -4.59 -10.30 -14.81
N LYS A 89 -3.70 -9.99 -15.76
CA LYS A 89 -4.07 -9.47 -17.08
C LYS A 89 -4.97 -10.44 -17.86
N SER A 90 -4.75 -11.76 -17.73
CA SER A 90 -5.57 -12.75 -18.44
C SER A 90 -5.51 -14.15 -17.79
N MET A 91 -6.29 -15.10 -18.33
CA MET A 91 -6.25 -16.52 -17.91
C MET A 91 -4.93 -17.22 -18.25
N THR A 92 -4.06 -16.61 -19.05
CA THR A 92 -2.77 -17.16 -19.49
C THR A 92 -1.58 -16.34 -19.02
N ASP A 93 -1.83 -15.14 -18.48
CA ASP A 93 -0.79 -14.21 -18.05
C ASP A 93 -1.05 -13.82 -16.59
N PRO A 94 -0.22 -14.29 -15.63
CA PRO A 94 -0.39 -13.99 -14.20
C PRO A 94 0.01 -12.56 -13.85
N ARG A 95 0.60 -11.80 -14.77
CA ARG A 95 1.16 -10.47 -14.51
C ARG A 95 0.07 -9.44 -14.21
N PRO A 96 0.36 -8.46 -13.34
CA PRO A 96 -0.52 -7.32 -13.14
C PRO A 96 -0.56 -6.45 -14.40
N PRO A 97 -1.62 -5.65 -14.57
CA PRO A 97 -1.71 -4.70 -15.68
C PRO A 97 -0.66 -3.59 -15.57
N MET A 98 -0.24 -3.03 -16.71
CA MET A 98 0.87 -2.07 -16.77
C MET A 98 0.61 -0.77 -15.97
N TRP A 99 -0.66 -0.33 -15.89
CA TRP A 99 -1.04 0.83 -15.08
C TRP A 99 -0.73 0.62 -13.59
N TYR A 100 -0.81 -0.63 -13.10
CA TYR A 100 -0.51 -0.94 -11.70
C TYR A 100 0.97 -0.74 -11.41
N ASN A 101 1.85 -1.18 -12.31
CA ASN A 101 3.29 -0.99 -12.17
C ASN A 101 3.67 0.50 -12.17
N GLN A 102 2.98 1.32 -12.99
CA GLN A 102 3.19 2.76 -13.01
C GLN A 102 2.76 3.43 -11.70
N LEU A 103 1.58 3.08 -11.17
CA LEU A 103 1.13 3.58 -9.87
C LEU A 103 2.05 3.15 -8.73
N LEU A 104 2.52 1.91 -8.75
CA LEU A 104 3.44 1.40 -7.73
C LEU A 104 4.81 2.10 -7.81
N ALA A 105 5.31 2.39 -9.01
CA ALA A 105 6.53 3.17 -9.20
C ALA A 105 6.39 4.60 -8.66
N ALA A 106 5.29 5.28 -9.01
CA ALA A 106 5.01 6.62 -8.52
C ALA A 106 4.85 6.64 -6.99
N SER A 107 4.15 5.65 -6.43
CA SER A 107 3.98 5.48 -4.98
C SER A 107 5.32 5.31 -4.27
N ALA A 108 6.18 4.41 -4.76
CA ALA A 108 7.50 4.19 -4.19
C ALA A 108 8.37 5.46 -4.23
N ALA A 109 8.35 6.19 -5.35
CA ALA A 109 9.08 7.45 -5.48
C ALA A 109 8.56 8.53 -4.52
N MET A 110 7.23 8.66 -4.37
CA MET A 110 6.62 9.62 -3.45
C MET A 110 6.99 9.33 -1.99
N TRP A 111 6.91 8.07 -1.56
CA TRP A 111 7.28 7.67 -0.20
C TRP A 111 8.78 7.82 0.08
N LEU A 112 9.63 7.51 -0.91
CA LEU A 112 11.07 7.74 -0.80
C LEU A 112 11.38 9.24 -0.66
N ALA A 113 10.77 10.09 -1.48
CA ALA A 113 10.92 11.54 -1.36
C ALA A 113 10.38 12.06 -0.02
N ALA A 114 9.24 11.53 0.45
CA ALA A 114 8.63 11.92 1.72
C ALA A 114 9.58 11.65 2.89
N LEU A 115 10.21 10.47 2.88
CA LEU A 115 11.24 10.07 3.81
C LEU A 115 12.46 11.00 3.74
N VAL A 116 13.06 11.17 2.57
CA VAL A 116 14.28 11.97 2.40
C VAL A 116 14.06 13.41 2.88
N VAL A 117 12.97 14.05 2.43
CA VAL A 117 12.67 15.44 2.80
C VAL A 117 12.44 15.58 4.31
N MET A 118 11.81 14.60 4.96
CA MET A 118 11.56 14.66 6.40
C MET A 118 12.84 14.51 7.24
N PHE A 119 13.77 13.64 6.84
CA PHE A 119 15.05 13.49 7.54
C PHE A 119 16.02 14.63 7.24
N VAL A 120 16.12 15.10 5.99
CA VAL A 120 16.99 16.23 5.63
C VAL A 120 16.55 17.52 6.31
N LYS A 121 15.25 17.76 6.45
CA LYS A 121 14.71 18.95 7.12
C LYS A 121 14.57 18.81 8.63
N ARG A 122 14.99 17.68 9.19
CA ARG A 122 15.08 17.51 10.65
C ARG A 122 16.16 18.41 11.25
N ASP A 123 17.25 18.67 10.54
CA ASP A 123 18.34 19.54 11.03
C ASP A 123 17.87 21.00 11.21
N ASP A 124 16.79 21.43 10.53
CA ASP A 124 16.19 22.74 10.78
C ASP A 124 15.59 22.83 12.21
N ILE A 125 15.29 21.69 12.86
CA ILE A 125 14.81 21.64 14.26
C ILE A 125 15.93 21.99 15.23
N SER A 126 17.17 21.54 15.00
CA SER A 126 18.29 21.84 15.89
C SER A 126 18.67 23.31 15.81
N ALA A 127 18.70 23.89 14.60
CA ALA A 127 18.90 25.34 14.39
C ALA A 127 17.74 26.19 14.97
N TYR A 128 16.49 25.71 14.85
CA TYR A 128 15.34 26.35 15.49
C TYR A 128 15.40 26.30 17.02
N LYS A 129 15.88 25.19 17.59
CA LYS A 129 16.12 25.06 19.03
C LYS A 129 17.16 26.07 19.49
N GLU A 130 18.26 26.22 18.76
CA GLU A 130 19.36 27.15 19.09
C GLU A 130 18.93 28.62 19.02
N SER A 131 18.25 29.03 17.93
CA SER A 131 17.72 30.39 17.79
C SER A 131 16.64 30.74 18.84
N ASN A 132 15.82 29.77 19.25
CA ASN A 132 14.89 29.98 20.36
C ASN A 132 15.62 30.02 21.71
N HIS A 133 16.69 29.26 21.94
CA HIS A 133 17.50 29.42 23.14
C HIS A 133 18.14 30.81 23.24
N GLU A 134 18.56 31.39 22.11
CA GLU A 134 19.08 32.76 22.07
C GLU A 134 17.99 33.80 22.38
N LYS A 135 16.79 33.64 21.80
CA LYS A 135 15.59 34.45 22.16
C LYS A 135 15.08 34.19 23.58
N ARG A 136 15.37 33.03 24.19
CA ARG A 136 15.03 32.70 25.59
C ARG A 136 15.99 33.37 26.57
N ARG A 137 17.25 33.62 26.20
CA ARG A 137 18.21 34.38 27.01
C ARG A 137 17.79 35.84 27.24
N THR A 138 16.86 36.34 26.42
CA THR A 138 16.27 37.69 26.52
C THR A 138 14.90 37.74 27.22
N GLY A 139 14.41 36.62 27.78
CA GLY A 139 13.62 36.65 29.03
C GLY A 139 12.08 36.68 28.99
N LEU A 140 11.36 35.90 28.17
CA LEU A 140 9.86 35.93 28.25
C LEU A 140 9.08 34.59 28.22
N VAL A 141 9.64 33.43 27.81
CA VAL A 141 8.80 32.22 27.62
C VAL A 141 9.54 30.92 27.97
N GLY A 142 9.84 30.70 29.26
CA GLY A 142 10.74 29.63 29.73
C GLY A 142 10.17 28.20 29.71
N GLU A 143 8.95 27.97 30.21
CA GLU A 143 8.53 26.60 30.56
C GLU A 143 7.63 25.89 29.53
N ILE A 144 6.78 26.61 28.78
CA ILE A 144 5.86 25.99 27.80
C ILE A 144 6.62 25.51 26.53
N SER A 145 7.81 26.06 26.30
CA SER A 145 8.54 25.92 25.03
C SER A 145 9.44 24.67 24.95
N GLU A 146 10.00 24.15 26.05
CA GLU A 146 10.84 22.95 26.02
C GLU A 146 10.03 21.67 25.73
N GLY A 147 8.86 21.52 26.35
CA GLY A 147 7.95 20.42 26.07
C GLY A 147 7.46 20.42 24.63
N ALA A 148 7.18 21.60 24.05
CA ALA A 148 6.73 21.72 22.66
C ALA A 148 7.81 21.34 21.63
N VAL A 149 9.08 21.70 21.88
CA VAL A 149 10.21 21.37 21.00
C VAL A 149 10.56 19.88 21.07
N SER A 150 10.60 19.30 22.28
CA SER A 150 10.80 17.85 22.47
C SER A 150 9.68 17.03 21.80
N MET A 151 8.43 17.48 21.96
CA MET A 151 7.29 16.86 21.29
C MET A 151 7.37 16.97 19.76
N MET A 152 7.88 18.08 19.21
CA MET A 152 8.03 18.27 17.77
C MET A 152 9.10 17.34 17.15
N ASP A 153 10.23 17.14 17.82
CA ASP A 153 11.25 16.18 17.34
C ASP A 153 10.70 14.74 17.40
N ASN A 154 10.02 14.37 18.49
CA ASN A 154 9.37 13.06 18.60
C ASN A 154 8.31 12.82 17.50
N LEU A 155 7.48 13.82 17.19
CA LEU A 155 6.51 13.74 16.09
C LEU A 155 7.21 13.60 14.73
N THR A 156 8.31 14.32 14.52
CA THR A 156 9.08 14.29 13.26
C THR A 156 9.71 12.92 13.04
N ILE A 157 10.35 12.35 14.08
CA ILE A 157 10.90 10.99 14.04
C ILE A 157 9.79 9.97 13.77
N ALA A 158 8.68 10.05 14.51
CA ALA A 158 7.56 9.15 14.33
C ALA A 158 7.01 9.23 12.89
N CYS A 159 6.82 10.43 12.35
CA CYS A 159 6.36 10.66 10.98
C CYS A 159 7.31 10.01 9.97
N GLY A 160 8.62 10.21 10.13
CA GLY A 160 9.66 9.57 9.32
C GLY A 160 9.60 8.04 9.39
N CYS A 161 9.47 7.45 10.58
CA CYS A 161 9.38 6.01 10.77
C CYS A 161 8.13 5.41 10.10
N PHE A 162 6.96 6.04 10.22
CA PHE A 162 5.77 5.57 9.50
C PHE A 162 5.91 5.72 7.97
N GLY A 163 6.63 6.76 7.51
CA GLY A 163 7.05 6.88 6.12
C GLY A 163 7.95 5.72 5.64
N VAL A 164 8.91 5.28 6.47
CA VAL A 164 9.72 4.07 6.22
C VAL A 164 8.81 2.84 6.09
N CYS A 165 7.88 2.65 7.03
CA CYS A 165 6.96 1.51 6.99
C CYS A 165 6.14 1.51 5.69
N ALA A 166 5.61 2.66 5.27
CA ALA A 166 4.87 2.79 4.01
C ALA A 166 5.75 2.43 2.79
N LEU A 167 7.01 2.84 2.79
CA LEU A 167 7.98 2.47 1.75
C LEU A 167 8.28 0.96 1.74
N LEU A 168 8.47 0.34 2.91
CA LEU A 168 8.70 -1.12 3.02
C LEU A 168 7.51 -1.92 2.47
N PHE A 169 6.28 -1.48 2.73
CA PHE A 169 5.10 -2.10 2.11
C PHE A 169 5.09 -1.94 0.58
N CYS A 170 5.52 -0.78 0.04
CA CYS A 170 5.70 -0.61 -1.40
C CYS A 170 6.76 -1.56 -1.97
N LEU A 171 7.90 -1.72 -1.29
CA LEU A 171 8.96 -2.62 -1.72
C LEU A 171 8.51 -4.08 -1.68
N TYR A 172 7.73 -4.46 -0.68
CA TYR A 172 7.14 -5.80 -0.62
C TYR A 172 6.13 -6.03 -1.77
N GLN A 173 5.31 -5.04 -2.11
CA GLN A 173 4.46 -5.11 -3.30
C GLN A 173 5.30 -5.27 -4.58
N TRP A 174 6.42 -4.55 -4.70
CA TRP A 174 7.36 -4.73 -5.81
C TRP A 174 7.96 -6.12 -5.86
N PHE A 175 8.30 -6.70 -4.70
CA PHE A 175 8.77 -8.08 -4.61
C PHE A 175 7.73 -9.07 -5.13
N VAL A 176 6.45 -8.90 -4.77
CA VAL A 176 5.36 -9.75 -5.29
C VAL A 176 5.22 -9.59 -6.80
N VAL A 177 5.25 -8.37 -7.34
CA VAL A 177 5.18 -8.12 -8.79
C VAL A 177 6.36 -8.78 -9.50
N TYR A 178 7.57 -8.61 -8.96
CA TYR A 178 8.77 -9.25 -9.49
C TYR A 178 8.62 -10.77 -9.51
N TYR A 179 8.13 -11.37 -8.42
CA TYR A 179 7.90 -12.81 -8.33
C TYR A 179 6.85 -13.31 -9.35
N LEU A 180 5.79 -12.53 -9.59
CA LEU A 180 4.80 -12.81 -10.62
C LEU A 180 5.38 -12.73 -12.05
N HIS A 181 6.40 -11.89 -12.26
CA HIS A 181 7.08 -11.73 -13.53
C HIS A 181 8.15 -12.81 -13.77
N SER A 182 8.87 -13.23 -12.74
CA SER A 182 10.01 -14.15 -12.84
C SER A 182 9.62 -15.63 -12.74
N THR A 183 8.49 -15.94 -12.11
CA THR A 183 8.09 -17.34 -11.87
C THR A 183 7.27 -17.91 -13.03
N ASN A 184 7.65 -19.09 -13.49
CA ASN A 184 6.89 -19.86 -14.48
C ASN A 184 5.80 -20.69 -13.79
N PHE A 185 4.61 -20.11 -13.62
CA PHE A 185 3.45 -20.82 -13.09
C PHE A 185 2.89 -21.82 -14.10
N ARG A 186 2.28 -22.92 -13.62
CA ARG A 186 1.58 -23.85 -14.50
C ARG A 186 0.32 -23.18 -15.06
N LYS A 187 0.00 -23.45 -16.33
CA LYS A 187 -1.20 -22.88 -17.01
C LYS A 187 -2.50 -23.14 -16.24
N VAL A 188 -2.60 -24.28 -15.57
CA VAL A 188 -3.75 -24.64 -14.72
C VAL A 188 -3.84 -23.73 -13.49
N GLU A 189 -2.72 -23.47 -12.83
CA GLU A 189 -2.63 -22.61 -11.64
C GLU A 189 -3.02 -21.16 -11.98
N ILE A 190 -2.56 -20.63 -13.13
CA ILE A 190 -2.90 -19.27 -13.60
C ILE A 190 -4.40 -19.17 -13.88
N ARG A 191 -4.97 -20.15 -14.58
CA ARG A 191 -6.39 -20.18 -14.96
C ARG A 191 -7.29 -20.27 -13.73
N GLU A 192 -6.95 -21.14 -12.78
CA GLU A 192 -7.68 -21.27 -11.52
C GLU A 192 -7.58 -20.00 -10.67
N GLY A 193 -6.39 -19.41 -10.56
CA GLY A 193 -6.18 -18.14 -9.86
C GLY A 193 -7.03 -17.02 -10.46
N PHE A 194 -6.99 -16.85 -11.79
CA PHE A 194 -7.81 -15.87 -12.49
C PHE A 194 -9.31 -16.09 -12.30
N ARG A 195 -9.79 -17.34 -12.36
CA ARG A 195 -11.20 -17.68 -12.12
C ARG A 195 -11.62 -17.34 -10.70
N LYS A 196 -10.85 -17.76 -9.69
CA LYS A 196 -11.11 -17.48 -8.27
C LYS A 196 -11.15 -15.98 -7.99
N MET A 197 -10.22 -15.19 -8.54
CA MET A 197 -10.18 -13.73 -8.37
C MET A 197 -11.32 -12.99 -9.08
N ASN A 198 -11.83 -13.53 -10.18
CA ASN A 198 -12.96 -12.97 -10.90
C ASN A 198 -14.32 -13.59 -10.52
N LYS A 199 -14.37 -14.46 -9.49
CA LYS A 199 -15.57 -15.18 -9.07
C LYS A 199 -16.26 -15.93 -10.24
N ILE A 200 -15.49 -16.41 -11.21
CA ILE A 200 -15.99 -17.15 -12.37
C ILE A 200 -16.25 -18.59 -11.92
N PRO A 201 -17.47 -19.15 -12.11
CA PRO A 201 -17.77 -20.51 -11.71
C PRO A 201 -16.88 -21.51 -12.48
N PRO A 202 -16.51 -22.65 -11.86
CA PRO A 202 -15.81 -23.69 -12.58
C PRO A 202 -16.66 -24.16 -13.77
N GLN A 203 -16.02 -24.38 -14.92
CA GLN A 203 -16.67 -25.07 -16.02
C GLN A 203 -17.13 -26.44 -15.49
N LYS A 204 -18.45 -26.70 -15.50
CA LYS A 204 -18.97 -28.05 -15.32
C LYS A 204 -18.30 -28.91 -16.39
N THR A 205 -17.41 -29.80 -15.99
CA THR A 205 -17.00 -30.91 -16.84
C THR A 205 -18.25 -31.76 -17.03
N THR A 206 -19.00 -31.50 -18.09
CA THR A 206 -19.93 -32.50 -18.62
C THR A 206 -19.07 -33.74 -18.84
N PRO A 207 -19.30 -34.85 -18.12
CA PRO A 207 -18.59 -36.07 -18.46
C PRO A 207 -18.92 -36.32 -19.93
N LEU A 208 -17.89 -36.42 -20.76
CA LEU A 208 -18.02 -37.01 -22.09
C LEU A 208 -18.70 -38.36 -21.85
N LYS A 209 -20.02 -38.42 -22.06
CA LYS A 209 -20.71 -39.68 -22.27
C LYS A 209 -20.00 -40.27 -23.48
N MET A 210 -19.06 -41.15 -23.19
CA MET A 210 -18.42 -42.03 -24.14
C MET A 210 -19.59 -42.76 -24.80
N PHE A 211 -20.02 -42.25 -25.96
CA PHE A 211 -21.00 -42.90 -26.80
C PHE A 211 -20.31 -44.17 -27.30
N ARG A 212 -20.41 -45.23 -26.48
CA ARG A 212 -20.04 -46.57 -26.86
C ARG A 212 -21.11 -47.02 -27.84
N ILE A 213 -20.90 -46.71 -29.12
CA ILE A 213 -21.71 -47.22 -30.22
C ILE A 213 -21.56 -48.74 -30.17
N ARG A 214 -22.60 -49.39 -29.67
CA ARG A 214 -22.73 -50.84 -29.63
C ARG A 214 -23.28 -51.23 -30.99
N ILE A 215 -22.40 -51.52 -31.94
CA ILE A 215 -22.79 -52.12 -33.21
C ILE A 215 -23.24 -53.55 -32.89
N TYR A 216 -24.55 -53.75 -32.77
CA TYR A 216 -25.18 -55.05 -32.90
C TYR A 216 -25.63 -55.19 -34.35
N THR A 217 -24.89 -55.97 -35.12
CA THR A 217 -25.40 -56.57 -36.36
C THR A 217 -25.11 -58.06 -36.25
N GLY A 218 -26.07 -58.77 -35.65
CA GLY A 218 -26.28 -60.18 -35.92
C GLY A 218 -27.45 -60.29 -36.89
N PHE A 219 -27.15 -60.73 -38.10
CA PHE A 219 -27.95 -61.62 -38.95
C PHE A 219 -27.02 -62.15 -40.03
#